data_AF-A0A7V9V2V1-F1
#
_entry.id   AF-A0A7V9V2V1-F1
#
_cell.length_a   1.000
_cell.length_b   1.000
_cell.length_c   1.000
_cell.angle_alpha   90.00
_cell.angle_beta   90.00
_cell.angle_gamma   90.00
#
_symmetry.space_group_name_H-M   'P 1'
#
loop_
_entity.id
_entity.type
_entity.pdbx_description
1 polymer ?
#
loop_
_entity_poly.entity_id
_entity_poly.type
_entity_poly.pdbx_seq_one_letter_code
_entity_poly.pdbx_strand_id
1 'polypeptide(L)'
;MFSVFVRPQHILLAALSIVSLGSSRAADPTPTAVPAIDQKLFGGMKWRQVGPFRGGRALAIEGVLGEPNTYYFGAVAGGVWKTTDGGANWTPIFDKEA
;
A
#
# COMPACT_ATOMS: atom_id res chain seq x y z
N MET A 1 -7.71 47.46 10.97
CA MET A 1 -7.06 48.29 11.99
C MET A 1 -8.14 48.91 12.87
N PHE A 2 -8.56 48.21 13.92
CA PHE A 2 -9.32 48.79 15.03
C PHE A 2 -8.87 48.07 16.30
N SER A 3 -8.18 48.83 17.15
CA SER A 3 -7.58 48.40 18.40
C SER A 3 -8.68 48.30 19.46
N VAL A 4 -8.81 47.16 20.12
CA VAL A 4 -9.64 47.03 21.33
C VAL A 4 -8.72 46.94 22.53
N PHE A 5 -8.99 47.85 23.46
CA PHE A 5 -8.20 48.29 24.59
C PHE A 5 -8.22 47.25 25.72
N VAL A 6 -7.04 46.93 26.24
CA VAL A 6 -6.80 46.05 27.41
C VAL A 6 -7.29 46.72 28.69
N ARG A 7 -8.00 45.99 29.57
CA ARG A 7 -8.15 46.35 30.99
C ARG A 7 -7.40 45.33 31.87
N PRO A 8 -6.44 45.76 32.70
CA PRO A 8 -5.78 44.91 33.67
C PRO A 8 -6.59 44.88 34.97
N GLN A 9 -6.73 43.71 35.59
CA GLN A 9 -7.16 43.60 36.98
C GLN A 9 -6.36 42.51 37.68
N HIS A 10 -5.82 42.89 38.83
CA HIS A 10 -4.76 42.23 39.56
C HIS A 10 -5.22 40.98 40.33
N ILE A 11 -4.40 39.93 40.21
CA ILE A 11 -3.89 39.06 41.29
C ILE A 11 -4.91 38.54 42.32
N LEU A 12 -5.14 37.22 42.30
CA LEU A 12 -5.09 36.43 43.53
C LEU A 12 -4.67 34.98 43.23
N LEU A 13 -3.50 34.59 43.73
CA LEU A 13 -3.08 33.21 43.88
C LEU A 13 -4.02 32.52 44.88
N ALA A 14 -4.67 31.44 44.46
CA ALA A 14 -5.26 30.46 45.37
C ALA A 14 -4.75 29.08 44.95
N ALA A 15 -3.69 28.64 45.61
CA ALA A 15 -3.31 27.23 45.65
C ALA A 15 -4.36 26.49 46.47
N LEU A 16 -5.00 25.45 45.92
CA LEU A 16 -5.63 24.42 46.74
C LEU A 16 -5.86 23.11 45.96
N SER A 17 -5.11 22.09 46.40
CA SER A 17 -5.41 20.65 46.30
C SER A 17 -5.54 20.02 44.92
N ILE A 18 -4.42 19.50 44.40
CA ILE A 18 -4.44 18.32 43.53
C ILE A 18 -4.89 17.15 44.41
N VAL A 19 -6.17 16.84 44.42
CA VAL A 19 -6.62 15.51 44.85
C VAL A 19 -6.16 14.57 43.74
N SER A 20 -5.07 13.85 43.96
CA SER A 20 -4.73 12.70 43.14
C SER A 20 -5.82 11.65 43.37
N LEU A 21 -6.89 11.68 42.58
CA LEU A 21 -7.70 10.49 42.38
C LEU A 21 -6.72 9.44 41.85
N GLY A 22 -6.38 8.47 42.71
CA GLY A 22 -5.69 7.28 42.25
C GLY A 22 -6.55 6.65 41.19
N SER A 23 -6.21 6.85 39.91
CA SER A 23 -6.78 6.05 38.84
C SER A 23 -6.37 4.61 39.14
N SER A 24 -7.31 3.84 39.70
CA SER A 24 -7.27 2.40 39.59
C SER A 24 -7.40 2.09 38.10
N ARG A 25 -6.26 2.04 37.40
CA ARG A 25 -6.21 1.48 36.04
C ARG A 25 -6.66 0.04 36.21
N ALA A 26 -7.86 -0.27 35.71
CA ALA A 26 -8.25 -1.65 35.52
C ALA A 26 -7.09 -2.33 34.77
N ALA A 27 -6.65 -3.49 35.25
CA ALA A 27 -5.65 -4.26 34.53
C ALA A 27 -6.15 -4.41 33.10
N ASP A 28 -5.34 -3.99 32.13
CA ASP A 28 -5.68 -4.22 30.73
C ASP A 28 -5.93 -5.73 30.59
N PRO A 29 -7.01 -6.16 29.92
CA PRO A 29 -7.25 -7.59 29.73
C PRO A 29 -6.00 -8.18 29.10
N THR A 30 -5.37 -9.13 29.81
CA THR A 30 -4.22 -9.86 29.29
C THR A 30 -4.62 -10.40 27.93
N PRO A 31 -3.90 -10.07 26.84
CA PRO A 31 -4.21 -10.60 25.53
C PRO A 31 -4.23 -12.12 25.64
N THR A 32 -5.38 -12.73 25.37
CA THR A 32 -5.48 -14.18 25.28
C THR A 32 -4.49 -14.63 24.22
N ALA A 33 -3.51 -15.45 24.62
CA ALA A 33 -2.53 -15.98 23.69
C ALA A 33 -3.28 -16.77 22.61
N VAL A 34 -3.14 -16.35 21.35
CA VAL A 34 -3.66 -17.11 20.21
C VAL A 34 -2.86 -18.40 20.14
N PRO A 35 -3.51 -19.58 20.17
CA PRO A 35 -2.80 -20.85 20.05
C PRO A 35 -2.01 -20.86 18.74
N ALA A 36 -0.73 -21.24 18.83
CA ALA A 36 0.12 -21.35 17.67
C ALA A 36 -0.41 -22.46 16.76
N ILE A 37 -0.67 -22.13 15.49
CA ILE A 37 -1.04 -23.12 14.48
C ILE A 37 0.22 -23.89 14.08
N ASP A 38 0.16 -25.23 14.14
CA ASP A 38 1.28 -26.08 13.70
C ASP A 38 1.54 -25.88 12.20
N GLN A 39 2.76 -25.45 11.85
CA GLN A 39 3.17 -25.23 10.47
C GLN A 39 3.10 -26.51 9.62
N LYS A 40 3.16 -27.69 10.23
CA LYS A 40 3.02 -28.98 9.52
C LYS A 40 1.66 -29.13 8.83
N LEU A 41 0.62 -28.46 9.34
CA LEU A 41 -0.70 -28.45 8.72
C LEU A 41 -0.68 -27.83 7.31
N PHE A 42 0.34 -27.03 6.99
CA PHE A 42 0.46 -26.37 5.69
C PHE A 42 1.33 -27.12 4.67
N GLY A 43 1.92 -28.28 5.03
CA GLY A 43 2.88 -28.99 4.18
C GLY A 43 2.32 -29.47 2.82
N GLY A 44 0.99 -29.66 2.72
CA GLY A 44 0.32 -30.03 1.47
C GLY A 44 -0.17 -28.84 0.63
N MET A 45 -0.09 -27.61 1.14
CA MET A 45 -0.58 -26.45 0.43
C MET A 45 0.40 -26.00 -0.64
N LYS A 46 -0.11 -25.82 -1.85
CA LYS A 46 0.64 -25.29 -2.98
C LYS A 46 0.09 -23.92 -3.34
N TRP A 47 0.98 -22.96 -3.45
CA TRP A 47 0.65 -21.69 -4.07
C TRP A 47 0.27 -21.94 -5.53
N ARG A 48 -0.82 -21.30 -5.97
CA ARG A 48 -1.21 -21.27 -7.38
C ARG A 48 -1.44 -19.84 -7.82
N GLN A 49 -1.15 -19.58 -9.08
CA GLN A 49 -1.55 -18.33 -9.71
C GLN A 49 -3.09 -18.27 -9.82
N VAL A 50 -3.69 -17.16 -9.38
CA VAL A 50 -5.15 -16.94 -9.41
C VAL A 50 -5.56 -15.98 -10.53
N GLY A 51 -4.66 -15.05 -10.89
CA GLY A 51 -4.89 -14.05 -11.94
C GLY A 51 -4.18 -14.40 -13.24
N PRO A 52 -4.33 -13.55 -14.28
CA PRO A 52 -3.85 -13.85 -15.62
C PRO A 52 -2.39 -14.29 -15.57
N PHE A 53 -2.04 -15.33 -16.35
CA PHE A 53 -0.70 -15.92 -16.40
C PHE A 53 0.39 -14.85 -16.61
N ARG A 54 0.01 -13.76 -17.28
CA ARG A 54 0.81 -12.56 -17.50
C ARG A 54 -0.05 -11.36 -17.11
N GLY A 55 0.35 -10.65 -16.06
CA GLY A 55 -0.33 -9.49 -15.54
C GLY A 55 0.66 -8.37 -15.27
N GLY A 56 0.22 -7.13 -15.41
CA GLY A 56 1.05 -5.95 -15.24
C GLY A 56 0.27 -4.70 -15.62
N ARG A 57 0.86 -3.52 -15.37
CA ARG A 57 0.28 -2.24 -15.78
C ARG A 57 1.01 -1.75 -17.04
N ALA A 58 0.26 -1.52 -18.11
CA ALA A 58 0.75 -0.84 -19.31
C ALA A 58 0.42 0.66 -19.21
N LEU A 59 1.33 1.52 -19.67
CA LEU A 59 1.09 2.96 -19.78
C LEU A 59 0.48 3.33 -21.13
N ALA A 60 0.93 2.67 -22.18
CA ALA A 60 0.50 2.87 -23.55
C ALA A 60 0.63 1.57 -24.33
N ILE A 61 -0.22 1.40 -25.34
CA ILE A 61 -0.22 0.31 -26.30
C ILE A 61 -0.53 0.88 -27.68
N GLU A 62 0.17 0.40 -28.71
CA GLU A 62 -0.05 0.82 -30.09
C GLU A 62 0.08 -0.39 -31.03
N GLY A 63 -0.78 -0.42 -32.07
CA GLY A 63 -0.75 -1.43 -33.12
C GLY A 63 0.03 -0.97 -34.34
N VAL A 64 0.45 -1.91 -35.18
CA VAL A 64 1.13 -1.59 -36.45
C VAL A 64 0.15 -1.61 -37.61
N LEU A 65 0.09 -0.52 -38.37
CA LEU A 65 -0.76 -0.44 -39.56
C LEU A 65 -0.32 -1.46 -40.62
N GLY A 66 -1.26 -2.28 -41.10
CA GLY A 66 -0.98 -3.34 -42.07
C GLY A 66 -0.56 -4.69 -41.44
N GLU A 67 -0.31 -4.72 -40.14
CA GLU A 67 0.03 -5.94 -39.39
C GLU A 67 -0.97 -6.15 -38.23
N PRO A 68 -2.14 -6.75 -38.49
CA PRO A 68 -3.26 -6.78 -37.52
C PRO A 68 -2.97 -7.51 -36.20
N ASN A 69 -1.89 -8.30 -36.15
CA ASN A 69 -1.48 -9.06 -34.98
C ASN A 69 -0.24 -8.49 -34.28
N THR A 70 0.36 -7.41 -34.82
CA THR A 70 1.58 -6.81 -34.27
C THR A 70 1.24 -5.61 -33.42
N TYR A 71 1.64 -5.67 -32.15
CA TYR A 71 1.43 -4.58 -31.19
C TYR A 71 2.68 -4.40 -30.32
N TYR A 72 2.80 -3.19 -29.77
CA TYR A 72 3.82 -2.85 -28.78
C TYR A 72 3.17 -2.21 -27.57
N PHE A 73 3.66 -2.52 -26.37
CA PHE A 73 3.26 -1.79 -25.17
C PHE A 73 4.47 -1.44 -24.28
N GLY A 74 4.34 -0.33 -23.55
CA GLY A 74 5.29 0.09 -22.52
C GLY A 74 4.83 -0.34 -21.13
N ALA A 75 5.65 -1.11 -20.42
CA ALA A 75 5.33 -1.58 -19.07
C ALA A 75 5.74 -0.55 -18.01
N VAL A 76 4.94 -0.44 -16.95
CA VAL A 76 5.24 0.45 -15.81
C VAL A 76 6.48 0.02 -15.05
N ALA A 77 6.72 -1.28 -14.97
CA ALA A 77 7.94 -1.83 -14.37
C ALA A 77 9.17 -1.70 -15.28
N GLY A 78 9.03 -1.04 -16.44
CA GLY A 78 10.09 -0.80 -17.41
C GLY A 78 10.04 -1.72 -18.64
N GLY A 79 10.73 -1.28 -19.68
CA GLY A 79 10.86 -2.02 -20.94
C GLY A 79 9.72 -1.81 -21.93
N VAL A 80 9.98 -2.20 -23.17
CA VAL A 80 9.01 -2.25 -24.27
C VAL A 80 8.85 -3.70 -24.69
N TRP A 81 7.60 -4.08 -24.93
CA TRP A 81 7.20 -5.44 -25.24
C TRP A 81 6.52 -5.48 -26.60
N LYS A 82 6.77 -6.53 -27.38
CA LYS A 82 6.19 -6.77 -28.69
C LYS A 82 5.38 -8.07 -28.71
N THR A 83 4.27 -8.07 -29.42
CA THR A 83 3.56 -9.28 -29.84
C THR A 83 3.45 -9.31 -31.37
N THR A 84 3.29 -10.50 -31.93
CA THR A 84 2.93 -10.73 -33.34
C THR A 84 1.77 -11.73 -33.48
N ASP A 85 1.14 -12.09 -32.36
CA ASP A 85 0.04 -13.06 -32.28
C ASP A 85 -1.21 -12.47 -31.62
N GLY A 86 -1.39 -11.16 -31.74
CA GLY A 86 -2.58 -10.46 -31.22
C GLY A 86 -2.59 -10.34 -29.69
N GLY A 87 -1.42 -10.43 -29.06
CA GLY A 87 -1.25 -10.24 -27.61
C GLY A 87 -1.33 -11.52 -26.78
N ALA A 88 -1.35 -12.70 -27.41
CA ALA A 88 -1.28 -13.97 -26.69
C ALA A 88 0.11 -14.18 -26.06
N ASN A 89 1.17 -13.77 -26.76
CA ASN A 89 2.53 -13.78 -26.26
C ASN A 89 3.23 -12.44 -26.49
N TRP A 90 4.10 -12.09 -25.54
CA TRP A 90 4.85 -10.84 -25.53
C TRP A 90 6.32 -11.12 -25.29
N THR A 91 7.18 -10.49 -26.09
CA THR A 91 8.63 -10.58 -25.97
C THR A 91 9.22 -9.20 -25.68
N PRO A 92 10.18 -9.10 -24.75
CA PRO A 92 10.88 -7.85 -24.49
C PRO A 92 11.81 -7.55 -25.67
N ILE A 93 11.86 -6.30 -26.13
CA ILE A 93 12.65 -5.93 -27.32
C ILE A 93 14.03 -5.35 -26.98
N PHE A 94 14.26 -4.89 -25.75
CA PHE A 94 15.51 -4.20 -25.35
C PHE A 94 16.36 -4.96 -24.30
N ASP A 95 15.95 -6.15 -23.85
CA ASP A 95 16.68 -6.90 -22.80
C ASP A 95 18.09 -7.35 -23.21
N LYS A 96 18.44 -7.21 -24.51
CA LYS A 96 19.73 -7.62 -25.08
C LYS A 96 20.62 -6.45 -25.48
N GLU A 97 20.16 -5.22 -25.29
CA GLU A 97 20.88 -4.01 -25.67
C GLU A 97 21.48 -3.40 -24.40
N ALA A 98 22.79 -3.12 -24.45
CA ALA A 98 23.61 -2.60 -23.35
C ALA A 98 24.26 -1.27 -23.73
#